data_AF-A0A959PA74-F1
#
_entry.id   AF-A0A959PA74-F1
#
_cell.length_a   1.000
_cell.length_b   1.000
_cell.length_c   1.000
_cell.angle_alpha   90.00
_cell.angle_beta   90.00
_cell.angle_gamma   90.00
#
_symmetry.space_group_name_H-M   'P 1'
#
loop_
_entity.id
_entity.type
_entity.pdbx_description
1 polymer ?
#
loop_
_entity_poly.entity_id
_entity_poly.type
_entity_poly.pdbx_seq_one_letter_code
_entity_poly.pdbx_strand_id
1 'polypeptide(L)'
;MIWSSTVHGQVFCHSANGVVIQNGAELRINGDLTNNGTMVNENNVQVHNQFISNGAYQGNGIIIMDGSNALIACEDTIGTLICQLPNGNFLTCLSDINVKENLDVTQSGINLNGHSLHLGSPSGIPILSAFDINTLSTYYFINGTVRQNLSTQAEFTFPLGSNALSFPLKISTLQQSPAEGWIEVSAHNAPAPLIPAPIDYLVGYWQITYSGISDSNWNAEFGYPASMVVGDESTLEPMMLMPGDLWKGPANSGADLEEGTFAWNAALHHISYSTFSTPTLLTAFHFPTSACIGDLDGDNEVNTADLILFLGGFGCVSACPYDFSGDDAVNTEDLILFLGYFGTTCN
;
A
#
# COMPACT_ATOMS: atom_id res chain seq x y z
N MET A 1 -34.44 -15.64 -20.10
CA MET A 1 -34.02 -17.02 -19.80
C MET A 1 -32.51 -16.99 -19.79
N ILE A 2 -31.86 -17.27 -18.66
CA ILE A 2 -30.40 -17.33 -18.57
C ILE A 2 -29.98 -18.75 -18.91
N TRP A 3 -29.12 -18.92 -19.90
CA TRP A 3 -28.58 -20.24 -20.26
C TRP A 3 -27.34 -20.49 -19.40
N SER A 4 -27.44 -21.40 -18.43
CA SER A 4 -26.28 -21.81 -17.62
C SER A 4 -25.69 -23.12 -18.16
N SER A 5 -24.37 -23.14 -18.30
CA SER A 5 -23.59 -24.36 -18.54
C SER A 5 -22.57 -24.55 -17.43
N THR A 6 -22.47 -25.78 -16.91
CA THR A 6 -21.47 -26.15 -15.89
C THR A 6 -20.50 -27.17 -16.47
N VAL A 7 -19.21 -26.88 -16.39
CA VAL A 7 -18.12 -27.82 -16.70
C VAL A 7 -17.54 -28.34 -15.40
N HIS A 8 -17.45 -29.66 -15.28
CA HIS A 8 -16.75 -30.33 -14.17
C HIS A 8 -15.37 -30.76 -14.68
N GLY A 9 -14.30 -30.14 -14.18
CA GLY A 9 -12.94 -30.31 -14.69
C GLY A 9 -12.42 -29.04 -15.35
N GLN A 10 -11.48 -29.19 -16.27
CA GLN A 10 -10.72 -28.08 -16.85
C GLN A 10 -11.23 -27.68 -18.23
N VAL A 11 -11.23 -26.38 -18.51
CA VAL A 11 -11.45 -25.80 -19.83
C VAL A 11 -10.11 -25.23 -20.32
N PHE A 12 -9.62 -25.76 -21.44
CA PHE A 12 -8.43 -25.25 -22.11
C PHE A 12 -8.78 -24.78 -23.52
N CYS A 13 -8.50 -23.51 -23.80
CA CYS A 13 -8.62 -22.93 -25.13
C CYS A 13 -7.23 -22.70 -25.74
N HIS A 14 -6.96 -23.34 -26.87
CA HIS A 14 -5.73 -23.15 -27.64
C HIS A 14 -5.67 -21.75 -28.28
N SER A 15 -4.46 -21.25 -28.55
CA SER A 15 -4.24 -19.87 -29.03
C SER A 15 -4.89 -19.51 -30.36
N ALA A 16 -5.18 -20.50 -31.19
CA ALA A 16 -5.86 -20.32 -32.48
C ALA A 16 -7.39 -20.22 -32.38
N ASN A 17 -7.95 -20.40 -31.18
CA ASN A 17 -9.40 -20.46 -30.95
C ASN A 17 -9.85 -19.32 -30.01
N GLY A 18 -11.13 -19.34 -29.64
CA GLY A 18 -11.65 -18.43 -28.63
C GLY A 18 -12.78 -19.02 -27.80
N VAL A 19 -13.04 -18.38 -26.66
CA VAL A 19 -14.17 -18.67 -25.78
C VAL A 19 -15.08 -17.45 -25.79
N VAL A 20 -16.35 -17.65 -26.12
CA VAL A 20 -17.34 -16.56 -26.16
C VAL A 20 -18.44 -16.86 -25.17
N ILE A 21 -18.65 -15.95 -24.22
CA ILE A 21 -19.76 -15.96 -23.27
C ILE A 21 -20.64 -14.79 -23.66
N GLN A 22 -21.76 -15.10 -24.32
CA GLN A 22 -22.70 -14.10 -24.80
C GLN A 22 -23.55 -13.54 -23.67
N ASN A 23 -24.07 -12.35 -23.88
CA ASN A 23 -25.05 -11.75 -22.98
C ASN A 23 -26.24 -12.71 -22.73
N GLY A 24 -26.60 -12.90 -21.46
CA GLY A 24 -27.64 -13.84 -21.04
C GLY A 24 -27.19 -15.31 -20.90
N ALA A 25 -25.92 -15.63 -21.14
CA ALA A 25 -25.32 -16.93 -20.83
C ALA A 25 -24.45 -16.88 -19.58
N GLU A 26 -24.38 -17.97 -18.81
CA GLU A 26 -23.50 -18.11 -17.66
C GLU A 26 -22.64 -19.37 -17.83
N LEU A 27 -21.34 -19.22 -17.63
CA LEU A 27 -20.38 -20.32 -17.65
C LEU A 27 -19.86 -20.57 -16.23
N ARG A 28 -20.09 -21.78 -15.71
CA ARG A 28 -19.52 -22.24 -14.43
C ARG A 28 -18.49 -23.32 -14.69
N ILE A 29 -17.32 -23.19 -14.08
CA ILE A 29 -16.23 -24.14 -14.23
C ILE A 29 -15.81 -24.61 -12.83
N ASN A 30 -16.16 -25.85 -12.51
CA ASN A 30 -15.71 -26.55 -11.31
C ASN A 30 -14.30 -27.13 -11.56
N GLY A 31 -13.33 -26.24 -11.77
CA GLY A 31 -11.94 -26.55 -12.10
C GLY A 31 -11.21 -25.32 -12.65
N ASP A 32 -10.33 -25.53 -13.63
CA ASP A 32 -9.48 -24.48 -14.21
C ASP A 32 -10.03 -24.00 -15.55
N LEU A 33 -9.93 -22.70 -15.79
CA LEU A 33 -10.06 -22.07 -17.11
C LEU A 33 -8.69 -21.53 -17.53
N THR A 34 -8.12 -22.09 -18.59
CA THR A 34 -6.94 -21.53 -19.25
C THR A 34 -7.27 -21.18 -20.69
N ASN A 35 -7.23 -19.90 -21.02
CA ASN A 35 -7.45 -19.37 -22.35
C ASN A 35 -6.15 -18.80 -22.93
N ASN A 36 -5.60 -19.46 -23.95
CA ASN A 36 -4.46 -18.95 -24.71
C ASN A 36 -4.89 -18.18 -25.97
N GLY A 37 -6.19 -18.21 -26.32
CA GLY A 37 -6.78 -17.59 -27.50
C GLY A 37 -7.54 -16.30 -27.15
N THR A 38 -8.58 -15.95 -27.92
CA THR A 38 -9.40 -14.77 -27.59
C THR A 38 -10.60 -15.16 -26.73
N MET A 39 -10.76 -14.52 -25.58
CA MET A 39 -11.96 -14.63 -24.76
C MET A 39 -12.83 -13.38 -24.93
N VAL A 40 -14.10 -13.55 -25.27
CA VAL A 40 -15.10 -12.48 -25.27
C VAL A 40 -16.10 -12.77 -24.16
N ASN A 41 -16.07 -11.98 -23.10
CA ASN A 41 -16.94 -12.13 -21.94
C ASN A 41 -17.97 -11.01 -21.85
N GLU A 42 -19.22 -11.31 -22.16
CA GLU A 42 -20.34 -10.36 -22.09
C GLU A 42 -21.27 -10.63 -20.89
N ASN A 43 -20.96 -11.62 -20.04
CA ASN A 43 -21.79 -11.97 -18.89
C ASN A 43 -20.96 -12.68 -17.80
N ASN A 44 -21.53 -13.63 -17.05
CA ASN A 44 -20.88 -14.23 -15.88
C ASN A 44 -20.03 -15.45 -16.25
N VAL A 45 -18.78 -15.45 -15.78
CA VAL A 45 -17.87 -16.61 -15.77
C VAL A 45 -17.43 -16.88 -14.35
N GLN A 46 -17.89 -18.00 -13.80
CA GLN A 46 -17.54 -18.47 -12.47
C GLN A 46 -16.49 -19.58 -12.57
N VAL A 47 -15.37 -19.43 -11.86
CA VAL A 47 -14.25 -20.37 -11.90
C VAL A 47 -13.83 -20.73 -10.49
N HIS A 48 -13.82 -22.03 -10.22
CA HIS A 48 -13.53 -22.53 -8.88
C HIS A 48 -12.06 -22.48 -8.52
N ASN A 49 -11.16 -22.83 -9.43
CA ASN A 49 -9.74 -22.95 -9.10
C ASN A 49 -8.92 -21.86 -9.79
N GLN A 50 -8.62 -22.01 -11.07
CA GLN A 50 -7.71 -21.09 -11.75
C GLN A 50 -8.35 -20.41 -12.96
N PHE A 51 -8.30 -19.08 -13.03
CA PHE A 51 -8.61 -18.31 -14.24
C PHE A 51 -7.31 -17.75 -14.84
N ILE A 52 -6.87 -18.27 -15.98
CA ILE A 52 -5.73 -17.71 -16.74
C ILE A 52 -6.20 -17.32 -18.14
N SER A 53 -6.06 -16.05 -18.48
CA SER A 53 -6.13 -15.56 -19.86
C SER A 53 -4.75 -15.08 -20.31
N ASN A 54 -4.05 -15.94 -21.06
CA ASN A 54 -2.77 -15.61 -21.70
C ASN A 54 -2.96 -14.95 -23.08
N GLY A 55 -4.12 -15.14 -23.69
CA GLY A 55 -4.50 -14.45 -24.92
C GLY A 55 -5.45 -13.29 -24.64
N ALA A 56 -5.94 -12.66 -25.71
CA ALA A 56 -6.75 -11.45 -25.62
C ALA A 56 -8.05 -11.68 -24.82
N TYR A 57 -8.31 -10.86 -23.82
CA TYR A 57 -9.58 -10.79 -23.11
C TYR A 57 -10.35 -9.53 -23.52
N GLN A 58 -11.62 -9.70 -23.86
CA GLN A 58 -12.50 -8.63 -24.33
C GLN A 58 -13.86 -8.71 -23.64
N GLY A 59 -14.49 -7.55 -23.48
CA GLY A 59 -15.83 -7.43 -22.90
C GLY A 59 -15.80 -6.99 -21.44
N ASN A 60 -16.97 -6.64 -20.91
CA ASN A 60 -17.15 -6.12 -19.55
C ASN A 60 -17.92 -7.10 -18.65
N GLY A 61 -17.93 -8.39 -19.00
CA GLY A 61 -18.56 -9.42 -18.19
C GLY A 61 -17.92 -9.55 -16.81
N ILE A 62 -18.56 -10.38 -15.98
CA ILE A 62 -18.15 -10.62 -14.59
C ILE A 62 -17.27 -11.88 -14.54
N ILE A 63 -16.13 -11.79 -13.86
CA ILE A 63 -15.37 -12.96 -13.40
C ILE A 63 -15.66 -13.18 -11.91
N ILE A 64 -16.05 -14.40 -11.56
CA ILE A 64 -16.34 -14.81 -10.18
C ILE A 64 -15.36 -15.92 -9.79
N MET A 65 -14.58 -15.69 -8.74
CA MET A 65 -13.65 -16.67 -8.16
C MET A 65 -14.20 -17.15 -6.81
N ASP A 66 -14.40 -18.46 -6.63
CA ASP A 66 -15.12 -18.99 -5.45
C ASP A 66 -14.50 -20.23 -4.75
N GLY A 67 -13.37 -20.76 -5.23
CA GLY A 67 -12.71 -21.89 -4.57
C GLY A 67 -11.58 -21.52 -3.63
N SER A 68 -11.22 -22.44 -2.73
CA SER A 68 -10.34 -22.14 -1.60
C SER A 68 -8.90 -21.73 -1.94
N ASN A 69 -8.39 -22.09 -3.13
CA ASN A 69 -7.03 -21.75 -3.57
C ASN A 69 -7.07 -21.05 -4.94
N ALA A 70 -7.96 -20.06 -5.07
CA ALA A 70 -8.20 -19.43 -6.35
C ALA A 70 -6.96 -18.70 -6.90
N LEU A 71 -6.67 -18.88 -8.19
CA LEU A 71 -5.57 -18.23 -8.90
C LEU A 71 -6.11 -17.42 -10.07
N ILE A 72 -5.55 -16.23 -10.32
CA ILE A 72 -5.94 -15.38 -11.45
C ILE A 72 -4.74 -14.81 -12.21
N ALA A 73 -4.78 -14.88 -13.54
CA ALA A 73 -3.93 -14.10 -14.45
C ALA A 73 -4.76 -13.55 -15.61
N CYS A 74 -4.68 -12.25 -15.84
CA CYS A 74 -5.28 -11.56 -16.97
C CYS A 74 -4.69 -10.15 -17.06
N GLU A 75 -3.76 -9.92 -18.00
CA GLU A 75 -3.16 -8.60 -18.20
C GLU A 75 -4.10 -7.62 -18.90
N ASP A 76 -5.06 -8.13 -19.67
CA ASP A 76 -6.14 -7.33 -20.25
C ASP A 76 -7.16 -6.89 -19.17
N THR A 77 -8.03 -5.95 -19.53
CA THR A 77 -8.98 -5.35 -18.59
C THR A 77 -10.22 -6.22 -18.39
N ILE A 78 -10.50 -6.59 -17.13
CA ILE A 78 -11.72 -7.24 -16.67
C ILE A 78 -12.77 -6.15 -16.35
N GLY A 79 -14.04 -6.40 -16.72
CA GLY A 79 -15.15 -5.51 -16.36
C GLY A 79 -15.36 -5.47 -14.84
N THR A 80 -15.88 -6.57 -14.28
CA THR A 80 -16.08 -6.74 -12.83
C THR A 80 -15.43 -8.03 -12.34
N LEU A 81 -14.75 -7.96 -11.20
CA LEU A 81 -14.17 -9.11 -10.50
C LEU A 81 -14.86 -9.31 -9.15
N ILE A 82 -15.35 -10.51 -8.89
CA ILE A 82 -15.98 -10.90 -7.64
C ILE A 82 -15.17 -12.03 -6.99
N CYS A 83 -14.74 -11.82 -5.75
CA CYS A 83 -14.05 -12.79 -4.92
C CYS A 83 -14.99 -13.28 -3.81
N GLN A 84 -15.49 -14.50 -3.97
CA GLN A 84 -16.42 -15.18 -3.05
C GLN A 84 -15.77 -16.44 -2.47
N LEU A 85 -14.56 -16.28 -1.95
CA LEU A 85 -13.79 -17.39 -1.42
C LEU A 85 -14.23 -17.69 0.02
N PRO A 86 -14.06 -18.93 0.51
CA PRO A 86 -14.35 -19.23 1.91
C PRO A 86 -13.46 -18.40 2.85
N ASN A 87 -13.95 -18.10 4.06
CA ASN A 87 -13.26 -17.21 5.00
C ASN A 87 -11.79 -17.56 5.22
N GLY A 88 -10.92 -16.54 5.14
CA GLY A 88 -9.48 -16.66 5.37
C GLY A 88 -8.68 -17.15 4.15
N ASN A 89 -9.33 -17.47 3.03
CA ASN A 89 -8.64 -17.75 1.78
C ASN A 89 -8.34 -16.47 1.00
N PHE A 90 -7.35 -16.56 0.12
CA PHE A 90 -6.90 -15.45 -0.72
C PHE A 90 -7.02 -15.82 -2.21
N LEU A 91 -7.49 -14.89 -3.02
CA LEU A 91 -7.28 -14.94 -4.46
C LEU A 91 -5.81 -14.61 -4.71
N THR A 92 -5.05 -15.48 -5.36
CA THR A 92 -3.64 -15.21 -5.67
C THR A 92 -3.47 -14.76 -7.11
N CYS A 93 -2.87 -13.59 -7.30
CA CYS A 93 -2.54 -13.05 -8.61
C CYS A 93 -1.27 -13.71 -9.16
N LEU A 94 -1.27 -14.01 -10.45
CA LEU A 94 -0.13 -14.54 -11.21
C LEU A 94 0.31 -13.57 -12.34
N SER A 95 -0.36 -12.42 -12.45
CA SER A 95 -0.05 -11.30 -13.32
C SER A 95 -0.57 -10.01 -12.67
N ASP A 96 -0.25 -8.86 -13.26
CA ASP A 96 -1.01 -7.64 -12.96
C ASP A 96 -2.47 -7.84 -13.38
N ILE A 97 -3.40 -7.26 -12.61
CA ILE A 97 -4.84 -7.40 -12.81
C ILE A 97 -5.46 -6.02 -12.98
N ASN A 98 -6.19 -5.83 -14.07
CA ASN A 98 -6.87 -4.57 -14.39
C ASN A 98 -8.39 -4.77 -14.26
N VAL A 99 -9.04 -4.07 -13.33
CA VAL A 99 -10.49 -4.11 -13.11
C VAL A 99 -11.09 -2.75 -13.42
N LYS A 100 -12.01 -2.68 -14.39
CA LYS A 100 -12.56 -1.42 -14.88
C LYS A 100 -13.71 -0.86 -14.05
N GLU A 101 -14.65 -1.72 -13.65
CA GLU A 101 -15.92 -1.30 -13.07
C GLU A 101 -15.95 -1.57 -11.57
N ASN A 102 -16.14 -2.84 -11.16
CA ASN A 102 -16.31 -3.19 -9.76
C ASN A 102 -15.35 -4.31 -9.34
N LEU A 103 -14.78 -4.15 -8.15
CA LEU A 103 -14.13 -5.22 -7.40
C LEU A 103 -14.97 -5.49 -6.16
N ASP A 104 -15.56 -6.67 -6.06
CA ASP A 104 -16.28 -7.13 -4.87
C ASP A 104 -15.47 -8.23 -4.19
N VAL A 105 -15.19 -8.02 -2.91
CA VAL A 105 -14.37 -8.93 -2.11
C VAL A 105 -15.11 -9.16 -0.80
N THR A 106 -15.70 -10.35 -0.65
CA THR A 106 -16.44 -10.71 0.56
C THR A 106 -15.66 -11.73 1.36
N GLN A 107 -15.32 -11.39 2.61
CA GLN A 107 -14.77 -12.31 3.62
C GLN A 107 -13.47 -13.05 3.23
N SER A 108 -12.76 -12.55 2.21
CA SER A 108 -11.56 -13.16 1.63
C SER A 108 -10.57 -12.10 1.17
N GLY A 109 -9.27 -12.36 1.19
CA GLY A 109 -8.26 -11.38 0.77
C GLY A 109 -7.81 -11.56 -0.69
N ILE A 110 -6.91 -10.68 -1.14
CA ILE A 110 -6.18 -10.85 -2.41
C ILE A 110 -4.69 -10.86 -2.12
N ASN A 111 -4.00 -11.94 -2.49
CA ASN A 111 -2.55 -12.00 -2.48
C ASN A 111 -2.05 -11.58 -3.86
N LEU A 112 -1.50 -10.38 -3.95
CA LEU A 112 -1.01 -9.81 -5.19
C LEU A 112 0.28 -10.47 -5.67
N ASN A 113 1.00 -11.18 -4.78
CA ASN A 113 2.14 -12.03 -5.14
C ASN A 113 3.22 -11.34 -6.01
N GLY A 114 3.51 -10.08 -5.71
CA GLY A 114 4.48 -9.23 -6.41
C GLY A 114 3.87 -8.40 -7.56
N HIS A 115 2.57 -8.52 -7.81
CA HIS A 115 1.87 -7.84 -8.91
C HIS A 115 1.08 -6.61 -8.47
N SER A 116 0.54 -5.90 -9.45
CA SER A 116 -0.28 -4.71 -9.27
C SER A 116 -1.75 -5.00 -9.56
N LEU A 117 -2.65 -4.52 -8.70
CA LEU A 117 -4.09 -4.48 -8.94
C LEU A 117 -4.50 -3.06 -9.32
N HIS A 118 -4.90 -2.85 -10.57
CA HIS A 118 -5.35 -1.56 -11.07
C HIS A 118 -6.87 -1.48 -11.08
N LEU A 119 -7.41 -0.49 -10.40
CA LEU A 119 -8.83 -0.21 -10.29
C LEU A 119 -9.17 1.02 -11.14
N GLY A 120 -10.17 0.86 -12.01
CA GLY A 120 -10.71 1.92 -12.86
C GLY A 120 -11.33 3.05 -12.05
N SER A 121 -11.53 4.19 -12.71
CA SER A 121 -12.08 5.38 -12.05
C SER A 121 -13.53 5.14 -11.63
N PRO A 122 -13.91 5.39 -10.37
CA PRO A 122 -15.17 4.92 -9.83
C PRO A 122 -16.36 5.66 -10.46
N SER A 123 -17.42 4.94 -10.78
CA SER A 123 -18.79 5.45 -10.63
C SER A 123 -19.61 4.65 -9.61
N GLY A 124 -18.97 3.74 -8.85
CA GLY A 124 -19.69 2.91 -7.89
C GLY A 124 -18.90 1.79 -7.22
N ILE A 125 -17.62 1.97 -6.91
CA ILE A 125 -16.93 0.96 -6.08
C ILE A 125 -17.37 1.17 -4.63
N PRO A 126 -18.04 0.22 -3.96
CA PRO A 126 -18.06 0.20 -2.51
C PRO A 126 -16.68 -0.27 -2.08
N ILE A 127 -15.69 0.62 -2.13
CA ILE A 127 -14.54 0.45 -1.28
C ILE A 127 -15.05 0.75 0.15
N LEU A 128 -15.72 -0.26 0.72
CA LEU A 128 -15.79 -0.59 2.14
C LEU A 128 -16.19 0.60 3.00
N SER A 129 -17.50 0.69 3.27
CA SER A 129 -18.13 1.76 4.05
C SER A 129 -17.66 1.89 5.50
N ALA A 130 -16.64 1.15 5.93
CA ALA A 130 -16.00 1.34 7.22
C ALA A 130 -14.48 1.26 7.07
N PHE A 131 -13.82 2.40 7.29
CA PHE A 131 -12.43 2.43 7.73
C PHE A 131 -12.39 1.94 9.19
N ASP A 132 -12.54 0.63 9.37
CA ASP A 132 -12.54 -0.05 10.67
C ASP A 132 -11.62 -1.26 10.58
N ILE A 133 -10.49 -1.16 11.29
CA ILE A 133 -9.45 -2.18 11.34
C ILE A 133 -9.96 -3.56 11.79
N ASN A 134 -11.02 -3.60 12.62
CA ASN A 134 -11.59 -4.87 13.07
C ASN A 134 -12.35 -5.56 11.93
N THR A 135 -13.06 -4.82 11.09
CA THR A 135 -13.75 -5.38 9.92
C THR A 135 -12.77 -5.79 8.83
N LEU A 136 -11.70 -5.01 8.65
CA LEU A 136 -10.66 -5.21 7.63
C LEU A 136 -9.63 -6.29 8.03
N SER A 137 -9.66 -6.77 9.28
CA SER A 137 -8.92 -7.98 9.68
C SER A 137 -9.42 -9.26 8.98
N THR A 138 -10.64 -9.24 8.45
CA THR A 138 -11.26 -10.41 7.80
C THR A 138 -10.99 -10.50 6.29
N TYR A 139 -10.50 -9.43 5.68
CA TYR A 139 -10.06 -9.40 4.28
C TYR A 139 -9.12 -8.21 4.03
N TYR A 140 -7.97 -8.48 3.41
CA TYR A 140 -6.99 -7.47 3.06
C TYR A 140 -6.14 -7.92 1.87
N PHE A 141 -5.42 -6.99 1.27
CA PHE A 141 -4.55 -7.17 0.12
C PHE A 141 -3.10 -7.21 0.57
N ILE A 142 -2.34 -8.21 0.11
CA ILE A 142 -0.95 -8.45 0.54
C ILE A 142 0.00 -8.58 -0.63
N ASN A 143 1.29 -8.37 -0.36
CA ASN A 143 2.40 -8.68 -1.25
C ASN A 143 2.30 -8.03 -2.64
N GLY A 144 1.99 -6.74 -2.74
CA GLY A 144 1.96 -6.04 -4.02
C GLY A 144 1.41 -4.63 -3.88
N THR A 145 1.00 -4.05 -5.00
CA THR A 145 0.49 -2.67 -5.05
C THR A 145 -0.97 -2.64 -5.51
N VAL A 146 -1.73 -1.67 -5.00
CA VAL A 146 -3.08 -1.38 -5.48
C VAL A 146 -3.12 0.03 -6.00
N ARG A 147 -3.49 0.19 -7.26
CA ARG A 147 -3.63 1.46 -7.95
C ARG A 147 -5.11 1.79 -8.13
N GLN A 148 -5.48 3.00 -7.79
CA GLN A 148 -6.80 3.55 -8.04
C GLN A 148 -6.68 4.71 -9.03
N ASN A 149 -7.34 4.58 -10.18
CA ASN A 149 -7.49 5.68 -11.13
C ASN A 149 -8.50 6.70 -10.58
N LEU A 150 -8.25 7.97 -10.86
CA LEU A 150 -9.04 9.10 -10.40
C LEU A 150 -9.76 9.75 -11.59
N SER A 151 -11.04 10.09 -11.40
CA SER A 151 -11.84 10.84 -12.39
C SER A 151 -12.70 11.93 -11.78
N THR A 152 -13.08 11.81 -10.50
CA THR A 152 -13.88 12.80 -9.77
C THR A 152 -13.45 12.85 -8.30
N GLN A 153 -13.99 13.82 -7.54
CA GLN A 153 -13.93 13.79 -6.09
C GLN A 153 -14.51 12.46 -5.58
N ALA A 154 -13.75 11.75 -4.75
CA ALA A 154 -14.08 10.44 -4.21
C ALA A 154 -13.24 10.13 -2.97
N GLU A 155 -13.79 9.24 -2.15
CA GLU A 155 -13.11 8.60 -1.02
C GLU A 155 -12.87 7.12 -1.33
N PHE A 156 -11.70 6.62 -0.97
CA PHE A 156 -11.27 5.26 -1.27
C PHE A 156 -10.56 4.66 -0.05
N THR A 157 -10.96 3.48 0.39
CA THR A 157 -10.30 2.74 1.48
C THR A 157 -9.54 1.50 0.98
N PHE A 158 -8.25 1.60 0.76
CA PHE A 158 -7.42 0.45 0.41
C PHE A 158 -7.35 -0.53 1.59
N PRO A 159 -7.88 -1.76 1.47
CA PRO A 159 -7.83 -2.75 2.54
C PRO A 159 -6.46 -3.43 2.52
N LEU A 160 -5.40 -2.71 2.82
CA LEU A 160 -4.02 -3.23 2.78
C LEU A 160 -3.70 -4.06 4.02
N GLY A 161 -2.76 -4.98 3.89
CA GLY A 161 -2.24 -5.76 5.01
C GLY A 161 -0.95 -6.50 4.70
N SER A 162 -0.45 -7.26 5.68
CA SER A 162 0.67 -8.19 5.54
C SER A 162 0.65 -9.20 6.68
N ASN A 163 0.88 -10.49 6.35
CA ASN A 163 1.06 -11.57 7.33
C ASN A 163 0.05 -11.54 8.51
N ALA A 164 -1.26 -11.50 8.22
CA ALA A 164 -2.34 -11.42 9.21
C ALA A 164 -2.54 -10.09 9.93
N LEU A 165 -1.86 -9.02 9.51
CA LEU A 165 -2.09 -7.66 9.98
C LEU A 165 -2.81 -6.84 8.91
N SER A 166 -3.87 -6.13 9.32
CA SER A 166 -4.59 -5.18 8.46
C SER A 166 -4.07 -3.78 8.78
N PHE A 167 -3.66 -3.04 7.76
CA PHE A 167 -3.22 -1.65 7.88
C PHE A 167 -3.85 -0.79 6.78
N PRO A 168 -5.17 -0.55 6.87
CA PRO A 168 -5.90 0.09 5.81
C PRO A 168 -5.48 1.54 5.60
N LEU A 169 -5.65 2.01 4.38
CA LEU A 169 -5.38 3.39 3.98
C LEU A 169 -6.64 3.96 3.37
N LYS A 170 -7.20 5.01 3.94
CA LYS A 170 -8.27 5.79 3.33
C LYS A 170 -7.69 7.05 2.71
N ILE A 171 -8.05 7.33 1.46
CA ILE A 171 -7.72 8.55 0.74
C ILE A 171 -9.00 9.29 0.39
N SER A 172 -9.08 10.56 0.77
CA SER A 172 -10.20 11.45 0.43
C SER A 172 -9.68 12.57 -0.47
N THR A 173 -10.10 12.60 -1.74
CA THR A 173 -9.72 13.69 -2.65
C THR A 173 -10.54 14.95 -2.37
N LEU A 174 -9.90 16.11 -2.40
CA LEU A 174 -10.45 17.41 -1.98
C LEU A 174 -11.05 18.23 -3.14
N GLN A 175 -10.59 18.00 -4.37
CA GLN A 175 -11.13 18.61 -5.59
C GLN A 175 -11.04 17.62 -6.76
N GLN A 176 -11.83 17.84 -7.82
CA GLN A 176 -11.65 17.09 -9.08
C GLN A 176 -10.23 17.35 -9.60
N SER A 177 -9.40 16.31 -9.68
CA SER A 177 -8.13 16.42 -10.39
C SER A 177 -8.43 16.78 -11.86
N PRO A 178 -7.84 17.84 -12.43
CA PRO A 178 -8.11 18.25 -13.80
C PRO A 178 -7.51 17.30 -14.85
N ALA A 179 -6.80 16.24 -14.44
CA ALA A 179 -6.17 15.24 -15.30
C ALA A 179 -6.55 13.82 -14.87
N GLU A 180 -6.55 12.88 -15.83
CA GLU A 180 -6.52 11.44 -15.55
C GLU A 180 -5.27 11.16 -14.71
N GLY A 181 -5.47 10.90 -13.42
CA GLY A 181 -4.41 10.61 -12.46
C GLY A 181 -4.68 9.30 -11.75
N TRP A 182 -3.69 8.84 -11.01
CA TRP A 182 -3.80 7.62 -10.20
C TRP A 182 -3.01 7.76 -8.91
N ILE A 183 -3.45 7.04 -7.89
CA ILE A 183 -2.70 6.80 -6.66
C ILE A 183 -2.49 5.30 -6.56
N GLU A 184 -1.26 4.90 -6.29
CA GLU A 184 -0.86 3.53 -6.07
C GLU A 184 -0.24 3.40 -4.69
N VAL A 185 -0.68 2.36 -3.97
CA VAL A 185 -0.33 2.17 -2.57
C VAL A 185 0.11 0.74 -2.33
N SER A 186 1.04 0.59 -1.40
CA SER A 186 1.40 -0.70 -0.81
C SER A 186 1.68 -0.48 0.67
N ALA A 187 1.70 -1.55 1.44
CA ALA A 187 2.14 -1.45 2.82
C ALA A 187 2.90 -2.70 3.27
N HIS A 188 3.83 -2.45 4.18
CA HIS A 188 4.96 -3.31 4.46
C HIS A 188 5.03 -3.59 5.95
N ASN A 189 5.24 -4.86 6.32
CA ASN A 189 5.41 -5.30 7.70
C ASN A 189 6.90 -5.44 8.02
N ALA A 190 7.58 -4.30 7.98
CA ALA A 190 8.97 -4.11 8.35
C ALA A 190 9.14 -2.64 8.75
N PRO A 191 10.13 -2.29 9.60
CA PRO A 191 10.46 -0.89 9.86
C PRO A 191 10.68 -0.13 8.55
N ALA A 192 10.23 1.13 8.49
CA ALA A 192 10.51 1.95 7.31
C ALA A 192 12.03 2.12 7.14
N PRO A 193 12.54 2.17 5.89
CA PRO A 193 13.94 2.44 5.65
C PRO A 193 14.32 3.84 6.15
N LEU A 194 15.59 4.06 6.49
CA LEU A 194 16.13 5.37 6.88
C LEU A 194 15.48 5.97 8.14
N ILE A 195 14.87 5.17 9.03
CA ILE A 195 14.46 5.68 10.35
C ILE A 195 15.70 5.75 11.26
N PRO A 196 16.07 6.93 11.77
CA PRO A 196 17.29 7.10 12.57
C PRO A 196 17.12 6.59 14.01
N ALA A 197 17.42 5.31 14.28
CA ALA A 197 17.49 4.72 15.63
C ALA A 197 16.33 5.10 16.60
N PRO A 198 15.07 4.76 16.26
CA PRO A 198 13.91 5.13 17.05
C PRO A 198 13.84 4.36 18.37
N ILE A 199 13.33 4.99 19.43
CA ILE A 199 13.04 4.31 20.70
C ILE A 199 11.65 3.67 20.69
N ASP A 200 10.67 4.36 20.08
CA ASP A 200 9.32 3.85 19.86
C ASP A 200 9.01 3.99 18.36
N TYR A 201 8.42 2.98 17.72
CA TYR A 201 8.10 3.02 16.29
C TYR A 201 7.02 2.02 15.87
N LEU A 202 6.44 2.26 14.70
CA LEU A 202 5.63 1.26 13.99
C LEU A 202 6.53 0.31 13.20
N VAL A 203 6.36 -1.00 13.39
CA VAL A 203 7.03 -2.06 12.58
C VAL A 203 6.38 -2.23 11.19
N GLY A 204 5.95 -1.12 10.60
CA GLY A 204 5.40 -1.09 9.26
C GLY A 204 5.20 0.32 8.72
N TYR A 205 5.01 0.39 7.42
CA TYR A 205 4.85 1.64 6.70
C TYR A 205 3.98 1.47 5.46
N TRP A 206 3.42 2.58 5.01
CA TRP A 206 2.73 2.69 3.73
C TRP A 206 3.68 3.34 2.74
N GLN A 207 3.70 2.80 1.52
CA GLN A 207 4.38 3.42 0.39
C GLN A 207 3.33 3.90 -0.59
N ILE A 208 3.49 5.14 -1.04
CA ILE A 208 2.54 5.82 -1.92
C ILE A 208 3.30 6.33 -3.15
N THR A 209 2.77 6.04 -4.33
CA THR A 209 3.20 6.63 -5.60
C THR A 209 1.97 7.16 -6.31
N TYR A 210 2.13 8.15 -7.18
CA TYR A 210 1.01 8.81 -7.82
C TYR A 210 1.45 9.48 -9.11
N SER A 211 0.48 9.82 -9.97
CA SER A 211 0.71 10.61 -11.17
C SER A 211 -0.57 11.33 -11.58
N GLY A 212 -0.46 12.48 -12.25
CA GLY A 212 -1.62 13.22 -12.76
C GLY A 212 -2.49 13.87 -11.67
N ILE A 213 -1.96 14.09 -10.47
CA ILE A 213 -2.61 14.79 -9.35
C ILE A 213 -1.72 15.97 -8.97
N SER A 214 -2.28 17.16 -8.86
CA SER A 214 -1.54 18.31 -8.30
C SER A 214 -1.41 18.16 -6.79
N ASP A 215 -0.21 18.41 -6.26
CA ASP A 215 0.06 18.46 -4.83
C ASP A 215 -0.96 19.40 -4.15
N SER A 216 -1.57 18.96 -3.04
CA SER A 216 -2.62 19.61 -2.19
C SER A 216 -4.07 19.12 -2.27
N ASN A 217 -4.38 18.14 -3.12
CA ASN A 217 -5.77 17.77 -3.38
C ASN A 217 -6.27 16.49 -2.71
N TRP A 218 -5.66 16.02 -1.63
CA TRP A 218 -6.16 14.84 -0.90
C TRP A 218 -5.76 14.81 0.58
N ASN A 219 -6.60 14.16 1.37
CA ASN A 219 -6.34 13.76 2.75
C ASN A 219 -6.12 12.26 2.81
N ALA A 220 -5.41 11.78 3.84
CA ALA A 220 -5.32 10.37 4.11
C ALA A 220 -5.52 10.03 5.59
N GLU A 221 -6.05 8.83 5.82
CA GLU A 221 -6.12 8.19 7.12
C GLU A 221 -5.48 6.82 7.03
N PHE A 222 -4.59 6.52 7.97
CA PHE A 222 -3.81 5.29 8.05
C PHE A 222 -4.18 4.57 9.34
N GLY A 223 -4.68 3.35 9.23
CA GLY A 223 -5.05 2.53 10.37
C GLY A 223 -3.99 1.46 10.60
N TYR A 224 -3.56 1.25 11.83
CA TYR A 224 -2.62 0.17 12.19
C TYR A 224 -3.14 -0.61 13.39
N PRO A 225 -2.78 -1.89 13.56
CA PRO A 225 -3.14 -2.65 14.75
C PRO A 225 -2.14 -2.35 15.87
N ALA A 226 -2.59 -2.41 17.12
CA ALA A 226 -1.72 -2.23 18.30
C ALA A 226 -0.47 -3.14 18.29
N SER A 227 -0.56 -4.32 17.66
CA SER A 227 0.57 -5.25 17.52
C SER A 227 1.71 -4.73 16.64
N MET A 228 1.53 -3.63 15.91
CA MET A 228 2.59 -2.98 15.14
C MET A 228 3.42 -2.00 15.97
N VAL A 229 2.97 -1.63 17.17
CA VAL A 229 3.69 -0.70 18.03
C VAL A 229 4.85 -1.43 18.71
N VAL A 230 6.05 -0.90 18.52
CA VAL A 230 7.22 -1.22 19.31
C VAL A 230 7.49 -0.03 20.24
N GLY A 231 7.53 -0.28 21.55
CA GLY A 231 7.71 0.78 22.55
C GLY A 231 6.40 1.36 23.09
N ASP A 232 6.40 2.65 23.42
CA ASP A 232 5.25 3.41 23.89
C ASP A 232 4.49 4.06 22.70
N GLU A 233 3.22 3.69 22.53
CA GLU A 233 2.38 4.27 21.47
C GLU A 233 2.12 5.78 21.68
N SER A 234 2.13 6.24 22.93
CA SER A 234 1.78 7.62 23.27
C SER A 234 2.84 8.64 22.91
N THR A 235 4.06 8.18 22.62
CA THR A 235 5.20 9.02 22.20
C THR A 235 5.34 9.09 20.68
N LEU A 236 4.68 8.19 19.94
CA LEU A 236 4.79 8.09 18.50
C LEU A 236 4.34 9.37 17.81
N GLU A 237 5.17 9.84 16.89
CA GLU A 237 4.84 10.94 16.00
C GLU A 237 4.74 10.43 14.56
N PRO A 238 3.70 10.84 13.81
CA PRO A 238 3.53 10.43 12.42
C PRO A 238 4.55 11.10 11.51
N MET A 239 5.15 10.31 10.63
CA MET A 239 6.34 10.69 9.86
C MET A 239 6.16 10.36 8.38
N MET A 240 6.61 11.26 7.52
CA MET A 240 6.50 11.15 6.07
C MET A 240 7.86 11.32 5.42
N LEU A 241 8.26 10.39 4.56
CA LEU A 241 9.44 10.56 3.71
C LEU A 241 9.04 11.23 2.41
N MET A 242 9.55 12.44 2.19
CA MET A 242 9.28 13.24 1.00
C MET A 242 10.19 12.83 -0.17
N PRO A 243 9.75 12.94 -1.44
CA PRO A 243 10.58 12.56 -2.58
C PRO A 243 11.89 13.37 -2.64
N GLY A 244 13.02 12.72 -2.39
CA GLY A 244 14.35 13.36 -2.42
C GLY A 244 14.70 14.18 -1.17
N ASP A 245 13.87 14.14 -0.13
CA ASP A 245 13.98 14.90 1.11
C ASP A 245 14.10 13.95 2.32
N LEU A 246 14.38 14.52 3.50
CA LEU A 246 14.40 13.82 4.79
C LEU A 246 12.98 13.55 5.33
N TRP A 247 12.88 12.75 6.40
CA TRP A 247 11.62 12.56 7.13
C TRP A 247 11.06 13.88 7.66
N LYS A 248 9.78 14.15 7.38
CA LYS A 248 9.03 15.29 7.88
C LYS A 248 7.97 14.82 8.89
N GLY A 249 7.87 15.53 10.00
CA GLY A 249 6.92 15.29 11.08
C GLY A 249 5.90 16.42 11.27
N PRO A 250 5.04 16.33 12.29
CA PRO A 250 4.21 17.44 12.70
C PRO A 250 5.08 18.61 13.19
N ALA A 251 4.52 19.81 13.04
CA ALA A 251 5.06 21.13 13.36
C ALA A 251 5.92 21.34 14.63
N ASN A 252 5.93 20.41 15.56
CA ASN A 252 6.57 20.55 16.87
C ASN A 252 7.80 19.65 17.05
N SER A 253 8.25 18.92 16.02
CA SER A 253 9.30 17.89 16.15
C SER A 253 10.70 18.29 15.64
N GLY A 254 10.97 19.59 15.46
CA GLY A 254 12.28 20.06 15.00
C GLY A 254 12.64 19.71 13.54
N ALA A 255 11.74 19.08 12.79
CA ALA A 255 11.82 18.95 11.33
C ALA A 255 11.10 20.13 10.68
N ASP A 256 11.77 20.81 9.74
CA ASP A 256 11.30 22.07 9.13
C ASP A 256 9.82 22.05 8.73
N LEU A 257 9.11 23.00 9.35
CA LEU A 257 7.71 23.34 9.22
C LEU A 257 7.36 23.86 7.82
N GLU A 258 6.46 23.16 7.14
CA GLU A 258 5.24 23.69 6.49
C GLU A 258 4.79 22.73 5.38
N GLU A 259 4.03 21.68 5.69
CA GLU A 259 3.38 20.84 4.65
C GLU A 259 2.37 19.80 5.23
N GLY A 260 1.66 20.09 6.34
CA GLY A 260 0.81 19.05 6.95
C GLY A 260 0.12 19.43 8.24
N THR A 261 -1.15 19.06 8.41
CA THR A 261 -1.76 18.87 9.73
C THR A 261 -1.93 17.37 9.97
N PHE A 262 -1.16 16.84 10.91
CA PHE A 262 -1.32 15.48 11.42
C PHE A 262 -2.26 15.46 12.61
N ALA A 263 -3.02 14.37 12.76
CA ALA A 263 -3.76 14.08 13.97
C ALA A 263 -3.56 12.60 14.36
N TRP A 264 -3.31 12.37 15.64
CA TRP A 264 -3.16 11.04 16.22
C TRP A 264 -4.43 10.65 16.99
N ASN A 265 -4.98 9.48 16.68
CA ASN A 265 -6.08 8.90 17.44
C ASN A 265 -5.68 7.52 17.95
N ALA A 266 -4.98 7.50 19.10
CA ALA A 266 -4.54 6.28 19.78
C ALA A 266 -5.70 5.32 20.10
N ALA A 267 -6.89 5.85 20.41
CA ALA A 267 -8.05 5.01 20.74
C ALA A 267 -8.57 4.21 19.54
N LEU A 268 -8.32 4.69 18.33
CA LEU A 268 -8.67 4.00 17.08
C LEU A 268 -7.45 3.41 16.37
N HIS A 269 -6.23 3.64 16.87
CA HIS A 269 -4.98 3.36 16.19
C HIS A 269 -4.93 3.95 14.77
N HIS A 270 -5.37 5.21 14.64
CA HIS A 270 -5.44 5.93 13.37
C HIS A 270 -4.49 7.14 13.35
N ILE A 271 -3.83 7.33 12.21
CA ILE A 271 -3.09 8.55 11.85
C ILE A 271 -3.90 9.26 10.78
N SER A 272 -4.24 10.52 10.99
CA SER A 272 -4.84 11.36 9.96
C SER A 272 -3.85 12.40 9.48
N TYR A 273 -3.93 12.73 8.19
CA TYR A 273 -3.08 13.71 7.54
C TYR A 273 -3.90 14.59 6.59
N SER A 274 -3.69 15.91 6.67
CA SER A 274 -4.37 16.92 5.83
C SER A 274 -3.43 18.05 5.39
N THR A 275 -3.33 18.28 4.06
CA THR A 275 -2.57 19.32 3.30
C THR A 275 -1.10 19.53 3.71
N PHE A 276 -0.03 19.19 2.97
CA PHE A 276 0.35 19.37 1.55
C PHE A 276 1.57 18.46 1.22
N SER A 277 1.79 18.14 -0.07
CA SER A 277 2.90 17.31 -0.60
C SER A 277 2.78 15.80 -0.31
N THR A 278 3.02 15.01 -1.35
CA THR A 278 2.78 13.56 -1.33
C THR A 278 4.01 12.82 -0.80
N PRO A 279 3.87 12.03 0.26
CA PRO A 279 4.98 11.22 0.75
C PRO A 279 5.27 10.10 -0.24
N THR A 280 6.53 9.69 -0.30
CA THR A 280 6.90 8.37 -0.82
C THR A 280 6.61 7.28 0.20
N LEU A 281 6.83 7.56 1.49
CA LEU A 281 6.60 6.65 2.61
C LEU A 281 5.90 7.35 3.78
N LEU A 282 5.08 6.64 4.53
CA LEU A 282 4.51 7.10 5.79
C LEU A 282 4.61 6.01 6.87
N THR A 283 4.97 6.42 8.08
CA THR A 283 5.06 5.58 9.27
C THR A 283 4.83 6.44 10.52
N ALA A 284 5.11 5.92 11.71
CA ALA A 284 5.24 6.72 12.93
C ALA A 284 6.41 6.23 13.77
N PHE A 285 7.16 7.17 14.33
CA PHE A 285 8.27 6.88 15.23
C PHE A 285 8.46 8.03 16.22
N HIS A 286 9.18 7.73 17.30
CA HIS A 286 9.62 8.67 18.30
C HIS A 286 11.13 8.55 18.48
N PHE A 287 11.81 9.68 18.50
CA PHE A 287 13.19 9.79 18.96
C PHE A 287 13.19 10.34 20.38
N PRO A 288 14.17 9.95 21.21
CA PRO A 288 14.30 10.53 22.54
C PRO A 288 14.39 12.06 22.42
N THR A 289 13.44 12.77 23.05
CA THR A 289 13.28 14.24 23.04
C THR A 289 14.37 14.99 23.81
N SER A 290 15.64 14.66 23.58
CA SER A 290 16.79 15.40 24.11
C SER A 290 18.07 15.27 23.30
N ALA A 291 18.02 14.68 22.10
CA ALA A 291 19.13 14.70 21.17
C ALA A 291 18.54 14.55 19.77
N CYS A 292 18.57 15.60 18.96
CA CYS A 292 18.65 15.35 17.53
C CYS A 292 19.86 14.43 17.32
N ILE A 293 19.75 13.45 16.43
CA ILE A 293 20.75 12.37 16.34
C ILE A 293 22.16 12.89 16.02
N GLY A 294 22.25 14.10 15.45
CA GLY A 294 23.48 14.82 15.17
C GLY A 294 24.00 15.71 16.32
N ASP A 295 23.27 15.94 17.41
CA ASP A 295 23.77 16.64 18.61
C ASP A 295 24.45 15.62 19.52
N LEU A 296 25.75 15.50 19.30
CA LEU A 296 26.61 14.52 19.93
C LEU A 296 27.18 15.04 21.26
N ASP A 297 27.13 16.35 21.51
CA ASP A 297 27.60 16.95 22.76
C ASP A 297 26.48 17.35 23.74
N GLY A 298 25.22 17.29 23.30
CA GLY A 298 24.02 17.55 24.08
C GLY A 298 23.71 19.03 24.28
N ASP A 299 24.24 19.93 23.44
CA ASP A 299 24.05 21.37 23.56
C ASP A 299 22.79 21.91 22.85
N ASN A 300 22.05 21.04 22.17
CA ASN A 300 20.86 21.30 21.36
C ASN A 300 21.11 21.99 20.02
N GLU A 301 22.34 22.00 19.50
CA GLU A 301 22.66 22.42 18.14
C GLU A 301 23.42 21.30 17.42
N VAL A 302 23.08 21.00 16.17
CA VAL A 302 23.93 20.14 15.33
C VAL A 302 24.90 21.04 14.57
N ASN A 303 26.09 21.22 15.09
CA ASN A 303 27.06 22.14 14.52
C ASN A 303 28.45 21.50 14.37
N THR A 304 29.47 22.35 14.25
CA THR A 304 30.85 21.86 14.03
C THR A 304 31.40 21.10 15.25
N ALA A 305 30.90 21.38 16.46
CA ALA A 305 31.26 20.67 17.68
C ALA A 305 30.89 19.18 17.57
N ASP A 306 29.69 18.89 17.08
CA ASP A 306 29.23 17.51 16.84
C ASP A 306 29.97 16.85 15.70
N LEU A 307 30.24 17.58 14.62
CA LEU A 307 31.04 17.04 13.51
C LEU A 307 32.42 16.59 14.00
N ILE A 308 33.02 17.30 14.96
CA ILE A 308 34.30 16.91 15.55
C ILE A 308 34.15 15.64 16.37
N LEU A 309 33.06 15.47 17.13
CA LEU A 309 32.77 14.23 17.86
C LEU A 309 32.55 13.06 16.90
N PHE A 310 31.73 13.23 15.87
CA PHE A 310 31.50 12.25 14.81
C PHE A 310 32.81 11.80 14.16
N LEU A 311 33.65 12.76 13.75
CA LEU A 311 34.96 12.47 13.15
C LEU A 311 35.92 11.73 14.10
N GLY A 312 35.70 11.83 15.41
CA GLY A 312 36.42 11.06 16.42
C GLY A 312 36.14 9.56 16.38
N GLY A 313 34.97 9.14 15.88
CA GLY A 313 34.61 7.73 15.67
C GLY A 313 34.79 7.23 14.23
N PHE A 314 35.17 8.11 13.29
CA PHE A 314 35.24 7.78 11.87
C PHE A 314 36.27 6.69 11.57
N GLY A 315 35.87 5.68 10.78
CA GLY A 315 36.67 4.50 10.48
C GLY A 315 36.55 3.38 11.51
N CYS A 316 35.65 3.50 12.49
CA CYS A 316 35.25 2.39 13.36
C CYS A 316 34.50 1.31 12.55
N VAL A 317 34.69 0.03 12.89
CA VAL A 317 34.24 -1.13 12.09
C VAL A 317 33.43 -2.17 12.89
N SER A 318 33.12 -1.90 14.15
CA SER A 318 32.24 -2.74 14.96
C SER A 318 31.81 -2.02 16.24
N ALA A 319 30.52 -2.08 16.60
CA ALA A 319 29.95 -1.53 17.83
C ALA A 319 30.28 -0.03 18.05
N CYS A 320 30.07 0.76 17.00
CA CYS A 320 30.52 2.14 16.95
C CYS A 320 29.48 3.13 17.49
N PRO A 321 29.89 4.18 18.21
CA PRO A 321 28.96 5.11 18.88
C PRO A 321 28.25 6.09 17.94
N TYR A 322 28.70 6.23 16.69
CA TYR A 322 28.19 7.22 15.72
C TYR A 322 27.77 6.57 14.39
N ASP A 323 27.30 5.31 14.47
CA ASP A 323 26.76 4.54 13.35
C ASP A 323 25.31 4.95 13.13
N PHE A 324 25.08 5.81 12.13
CA PHE A 324 23.75 6.31 11.79
C PHE A 324 23.06 5.44 10.74
N SER A 325 23.82 4.63 10.01
CA SER A 325 23.31 3.70 9.00
C SER A 325 22.83 2.36 9.60
N GLY A 326 23.30 2.03 10.81
CA GLY A 326 23.00 0.79 11.52
C GLY A 326 23.77 -0.42 10.96
N ASP A 327 24.91 -0.21 10.30
CA ASP A 327 25.73 -1.25 9.66
C ASP A 327 26.90 -1.76 10.54
N ASP A 328 26.92 -1.37 11.81
CA ASP A 328 27.95 -1.57 12.82
C ASP A 328 29.28 -0.84 12.54
N ALA A 329 29.35 0.05 11.54
CA ALA A 329 30.53 0.84 11.20
C ALA A 329 30.26 2.37 11.25
N VAL A 330 31.33 3.17 11.22
CA VAL A 330 31.23 4.63 11.01
C VAL A 330 32.05 5.00 9.81
N ASN A 331 31.37 5.26 8.71
CA ASN A 331 31.98 5.47 7.41
C ASN A 331 31.33 6.67 6.68
N THR A 332 31.52 6.75 5.37
CA THR A 332 31.03 7.89 4.58
C THR A 332 29.50 7.93 4.50
N GLU A 333 28.84 6.78 4.59
CA GLU A 333 27.38 6.68 4.64
C GLU A 333 26.82 7.38 5.87
N ASP A 334 27.40 7.11 7.05
CA ASP A 334 27.04 7.80 8.30
C ASP A 334 27.33 9.31 8.24
N LEU A 335 28.42 9.72 7.58
CA LEU A 335 28.74 11.14 7.41
C LEU A 335 27.68 11.85 6.56
N ILE A 336 27.17 11.20 5.51
CA ILE A 336 26.11 11.77 4.68
C ILE A 336 24.82 11.91 5.50
N LEU A 337 24.49 10.91 6.31
CA LEU A 337 23.33 10.97 7.21
C LEU A 337 23.49 12.08 8.26
N PHE A 338 24.66 12.19 8.90
CA PHE A 338 25.00 13.26 9.83
C PHE A 338 24.85 14.66 9.21
N LEU A 339 25.38 14.85 7.99
CA LEU A 339 25.30 16.13 7.29
C LEU A 339 23.86 16.51 6.90
N GLY A 340 22.95 15.55 6.86
CA GLY A 340 21.51 15.81 6.72
C GLY A 340 20.92 16.59 7.89
N TYR A 341 21.52 16.50 9.08
CA TYR A 341 21.10 17.22 10.28
C TYR A 341 21.94 18.47 10.57
N PHE A 342 23.01 18.72 9.81
CA PHE A 342 23.97 19.78 10.11
C PHE A 342 23.36 21.18 9.97
N GLY A 343 23.51 21.99 11.02
CA GLY A 343 22.94 23.33 11.12
C GLY A 343 21.53 23.38 11.73
N THR A 344 20.99 22.26 12.21
CA THR A 344 19.69 22.21 12.89
C THR A 344 19.80 22.51 14.37
N THR A 345 18.72 23.02 14.98
CA THR A 345 18.59 23.21 16.43
C THR A 345 17.56 22.24 16.97
N CYS A 346 17.82 21.66 18.14
CA CYS A 346 17.13 20.50 18.67
C CYS A 346 16.23 20.98 19.80
N ASN A 347 14.90 20.90 19.63
CA ASN A 347 13.93 21.46 20.57
C ASN A 347 12.95 20.41 21.07
#